data_AF-A0A2T5J6K9-F1
#
_entry.id   AF-A0A2T5J6K9-F1
#
_cell.length_a   1.000
_cell.length_b   1.000
_cell.length_c   1.000
_cell.angle_alpha   90.00
_cell.angle_beta   90.00
_cell.angle_gamma   90.00
#
_symmetry.space_group_name_H-M   'P 1'
#
loop_
_entity.id
_entity.type
_entity.pdbx_description
1 polymer ?
#
loop_
_entity_poly.entity_id
_entity_poly.type
_entity_poly.pdbx_seq_one_letter_code
_entity_poly.pdbx_strand_id
1 'polypeptide(L)'
;VSFLRNQVVTFPRNRWSVCAEIRWSISANSPAYNKENNPEKALAFFERAYSLNPDDARVLMELDQLYKKLNYPVKTRLEFLAQKQDTVIIRDDLYLENAALYNYSGLYAEALQLIDQRKFHPWEGGEGKASGQYIYALTELAKADIRAKRFTEAIDKLEQAQVYPHNLGEGKLPGAQENDLFYWLGCAYKGLGDEQHAAEYWHKATVGLSEPSAAIFYNDQQPDKIYYQGLAWRELGQPETADKIFTDLVNYGNGHKRDEVRIDYFAVSLPDLLIFDDDLNLRNAIHCEFVAGLGYLGRKAFAEAEIAFNSVFEKDAMHFGARTHLRDLLLLKEKMNLLNVVS
;
A
#
# COMPACT_ATOMS: atom_id res chain seq x y z
N VAL A 1 -53.81 17.30 15.64
CA VAL A 1 -54.37 16.15 14.89
C VAL A 1 -53.62 14.91 15.34
N SER A 2 -54.31 14.01 16.02
CA SER A 2 -53.79 12.75 16.57
C SER A 2 -53.56 11.77 15.43
N PHE A 3 -52.36 11.22 15.28
CA PHE A 3 -52.12 10.12 14.33
C PHE A 3 -52.55 8.80 14.96
N LEU A 4 -53.53 8.13 14.33
CA LEU A 4 -53.96 6.77 14.69
C LEU A 4 -52.83 5.78 14.35
N ARG A 5 -52.48 4.92 15.32
CA ARG A 5 -51.64 3.74 15.08
C ARG A 5 -52.33 2.85 14.03
N ASN A 6 -51.55 2.39 13.05
CA ASN A 6 -51.91 1.49 11.95
C ASN A 6 -52.33 2.14 10.61
N GLN A 7 -51.61 3.16 10.15
CA GLN A 7 -51.50 3.36 8.70
C GLN A 7 -50.37 2.49 8.15
N VAL A 8 -50.75 1.42 7.45
CA VAL A 8 -49.83 0.73 6.53
C VAL A 8 -49.58 1.67 5.37
N VAL A 9 -48.43 2.33 5.36
CA VAL A 9 -47.95 3.08 4.19
C VAL A 9 -47.54 2.03 3.16
N THR A 10 -48.41 1.77 2.18
CA THR A 10 -48.07 0.97 1.01
C THR A 10 -47.10 1.74 0.13
N PHE A 11 -45.81 1.57 0.36
CA PHE A 11 -44.80 1.95 -0.62
C PHE A 11 -44.97 1.09 -1.88
N PRO A 12 -44.80 1.65 -3.09
CA PRO A 12 -44.86 0.88 -4.32
C PRO A 12 -43.88 -0.30 -4.25
N ARG A 13 -44.36 -1.52 -4.55
CA ARG A 13 -43.62 -2.79 -4.43
C ARG A 13 -42.20 -2.74 -5.04
N ASN A 14 -41.99 -1.91 -6.05
CA ASN A 14 -40.70 -1.78 -6.74
C ASN A 14 -39.59 -1.15 -5.89
N ARG A 15 -39.88 -0.21 -4.97
CA ARG A 15 -38.81 0.39 -4.15
C ARG A 15 -38.29 -0.59 -3.12
N TRP A 16 -39.17 -1.37 -2.50
CA TRP A 16 -38.77 -2.37 -1.50
C TRP A 16 -38.09 -3.58 -2.12
N SER A 17 -38.51 -4.07 -3.30
CA SER A 17 -37.82 -5.15 -3.99
C SER A 17 -36.45 -4.72 -4.50
N VAL A 18 -36.34 -3.52 -5.10
CA VAL A 18 -35.06 -2.94 -5.55
C VAL A 18 -34.16 -2.67 -4.35
N CYS A 19 -34.67 -2.10 -3.25
CA CYS A 19 -33.89 -1.90 -2.04
C CYS A 19 -33.50 -3.22 -1.37
N ALA A 20 -34.31 -4.28 -1.45
CA ALA A 20 -33.99 -5.59 -0.87
C ALA A 20 -32.95 -6.34 -1.72
N GLU A 21 -33.10 -6.35 -3.06
CA GLU A 21 -32.12 -6.92 -3.99
C GLU A 21 -30.78 -6.18 -3.91
N ILE A 22 -30.80 -4.84 -3.92
CA ILE A 22 -29.60 -4.02 -3.76
C ILE A 22 -28.99 -4.25 -2.38
N ARG A 23 -29.76 -4.23 -1.29
CA ARG A 23 -29.25 -4.44 0.08
C ARG A 23 -28.66 -5.84 0.28
N TRP A 24 -29.20 -6.87 -0.38
CA TRP A 24 -28.62 -8.22 -0.36
C TRP A 24 -27.33 -8.29 -1.19
N SER A 25 -27.31 -7.65 -2.35
CA SER A 25 -26.14 -7.62 -3.25
C SER A 25 -24.97 -6.78 -2.72
N ILE A 26 -25.23 -5.74 -1.91
CA ILE A 26 -24.22 -4.88 -1.26
C ILE A 26 -23.97 -5.25 0.20
N SER A 27 -24.57 -6.33 0.71
CA SER A 27 -24.21 -6.80 2.05
C SER A 27 -22.73 -7.22 2.07
N ALA A 28 -22.12 -7.29 3.27
CA ALA A 28 -20.67 -7.50 3.51
C ALA A 28 -20.06 -8.80 2.93
N ASN A 29 -20.78 -9.49 2.05
CA ASN A 29 -20.38 -10.69 1.34
C ASN A 29 -21.10 -10.69 -0.02
N SER A 30 -20.79 -9.72 -0.89
CA SER A 30 -21.49 -9.51 -2.18
C SER A 30 -21.67 -10.83 -2.91
N PRO A 31 -22.89 -11.43 -2.97
CA PRO A 31 -23.05 -12.78 -3.49
C PRO A 31 -22.71 -12.88 -4.98
N ALA A 32 -22.97 -11.81 -5.73
CA ALA A 32 -22.61 -11.72 -7.14
C ALA A 32 -21.09 -11.86 -7.35
N TYR A 33 -20.28 -11.27 -6.48
CA TYR A 33 -18.83 -11.41 -6.54
C TYR A 33 -18.37 -12.74 -5.90
N ASN A 34 -18.70 -12.98 -4.63
CA ASN A 34 -18.10 -14.04 -3.80
C ASN A 34 -18.68 -15.44 -4.03
N LYS A 35 -19.87 -15.56 -4.64
CA LYS A 35 -20.55 -16.86 -4.85
C LYS A 35 -20.83 -17.14 -6.32
N GLU A 36 -21.25 -16.13 -7.06
CA GLU A 36 -21.53 -16.26 -8.49
C GLU A 36 -20.29 -16.01 -9.37
N ASN A 37 -19.21 -15.47 -8.80
CA ASN A 37 -17.97 -15.10 -9.52
C ASN A 37 -18.25 -14.19 -10.73
N ASN A 38 -19.14 -13.21 -10.54
CA ASN A 38 -19.61 -12.28 -11.56
C ASN A 38 -19.33 -10.82 -11.14
N PRO A 39 -18.08 -10.34 -11.35
CA PRO A 39 -17.68 -9.00 -10.95
C PRO A 39 -18.46 -7.89 -11.67
N GLU A 40 -18.87 -8.09 -12.92
CA GLU A 40 -19.63 -7.10 -13.68
C GLU A 40 -21.02 -6.86 -13.07
N LYS A 41 -21.68 -7.94 -12.65
CA LYS A 41 -22.97 -7.87 -11.96
C LYS A 41 -22.84 -7.22 -10.59
N ALA A 42 -21.78 -7.54 -9.84
CA ALA A 42 -21.50 -6.89 -8.56
C ALA A 42 -21.31 -5.38 -8.76
N LEU A 43 -20.50 -4.97 -9.75
CA LEU A 43 -20.25 -3.57 -10.06
C LEU A 43 -21.53 -2.83 -10.41
N ALA A 44 -22.35 -3.38 -11.31
CA ALA A 44 -23.62 -2.78 -11.69
C ALA A 44 -24.55 -2.56 -10.48
N PHE A 45 -24.54 -3.47 -9.49
CA PHE A 45 -25.29 -3.30 -8.26
C PHE A 45 -24.74 -2.20 -7.36
N PHE A 46 -23.43 -2.12 -7.16
CA PHE A 46 -22.83 -1.06 -6.34
C PHE A 46 -22.99 0.32 -6.98
N GLU A 47 -22.79 0.45 -8.29
CA GLU A 47 -23.03 1.72 -9.00
C GLU A 47 -24.50 2.12 -8.94
N ARG A 48 -25.40 1.15 -9.06
CA ARG A 48 -26.84 1.41 -8.90
C ARG A 48 -27.17 1.85 -7.47
N ALA A 49 -26.64 1.17 -6.46
CA ALA A 49 -26.83 1.51 -5.06
C ALA A 49 -26.34 2.94 -4.78
N TYR A 50 -25.14 3.26 -5.24
CA TYR A 50 -24.55 4.58 -5.12
C TYR A 50 -25.41 5.65 -5.80
N SER A 51 -25.92 5.39 -7.01
CA SER A 51 -26.80 6.32 -7.73
C SER A 51 -28.11 6.64 -6.99
N LEU A 52 -28.58 5.73 -6.13
CA LEU A 52 -29.81 5.92 -5.35
C LEU A 52 -29.58 6.72 -4.07
N ASN A 53 -28.37 6.69 -3.51
CA ASN A 53 -27.97 7.47 -2.34
C ASN A 53 -26.48 7.84 -2.38
N PRO A 54 -26.09 8.93 -3.09
CA PRO A 54 -24.68 9.32 -3.24
C PRO A 54 -23.99 9.78 -1.96
N ASP A 55 -24.77 10.08 -0.91
CA ASP A 55 -24.28 10.54 0.39
C ASP A 55 -24.04 9.37 1.36
N ASP A 56 -24.29 8.13 0.91
CA ASP A 56 -24.00 6.93 1.70
C ASP A 56 -22.49 6.60 1.67
N ALA A 57 -21.79 7.00 2.72
CA ALA A 57 -20.35 6.77 2.85
C ALA A 57 -19.95 5.30 2.84
N ARG A 58 -20.82 4.39 3.30
CA ARG A 58 -20.52 2.97 3.28
C ARG A 58 -20.58 2.43 1.85
N VAL A 59 -21.63 2.76 1.11
CA VAL A 59 -21.77 2.33 -0.30
C VAL A 59 -20.64 2.90 -1.16
N LEU A 60 -20.24 4.15 -0.92
CA LEU A 60 -19.10 4.76 -1.61
C LEU A 60 -17.79 4.02 -1.31
N MET A 61 -17.54 3.67 -0.03
CA MET A 61 -16.37 2.89 0.38
C MET A 61 -16.33 1.51 -0.27
N GLU A 62 -17.44 0.76 -0.24
CA GLU A 62 -17.52 -0.59 -0.81
C GLU A 62 -17.38 -0.56 -2.34
N LEU A 63 -17.93 0.47 -3.02
CA LEU A 63 -17.76 0.69 -4.45
C LEU A 63 -16.30 0.99 -4.81
N ASP A 64 -15.62 1.84 -4.05
CA ASP A 64 -14.22 2.15 -4.28
C ASP A 64 -13.29 0.94 -4.02
N GLN A 65 -13.59 0.13 -3.01
CA GLN A 65 -12.92 -1.16 -2.80
C GLN A 65 -13.13 -2.11 -3.99
N LEU A 66 -14.34 -2.14 -4.56
CA LEU A 66 -14.60 -2.94 -5.75
C LEU A 66 -13.83 -2.41 -6.97
N TYR A 67 -13.77 -1.09 -7.17
CA TYR A 67 -12.93 -0.50 -8.22
C TYR A 67 -11.45 -0.88 -8.06
N LYS A 68 -10.94 -0.89 -6.83
CA LYS A 68 -9.58 -1.38 -6.52
C LYS A 68 -9.40 -2.85 -6.90
N LYS A 69 -10.34 -3.73 -6.49
CA LYS A 69 -10.32 -5.17 -6.83
C LYS A 69 -10.39 -5.44 -8.32
N LEU A 70 -11.16 -4.63 -9.06
CA LEU A 70 -11.26 -4.69 -10.52
C LEU A 70 -10.12 -3.97 -11.24
N ASN A 71 -9.06 -3.63 -10.51
CA ASN A 71 -7.84 -3.03 -11.02
C ASN A 71 -8.06 -1.70 -11.77
N TYR A 72 -9.01 -0.86 -11.32
CA TYR A 72 -9.24 0.45 -11.93
C TYR A 72 -8.02 1.37 -11.75
N PRO A 73 -7.74 2.25 -12.74
CA PRO A 73 -6.64 3.21 -12.62
C PRO A 73 -6.78 4.09 -11.39
N VAL A 74 -5.68 4.26 -10.64
CA VAL A 74 -5.62 5.08 -9.42
C VAL A 74 -6.12 6.51 -9.67
N LYS A 75 -5.76 7.10 -10.82
CA LYS A 75 -6.23 8.44 -11.20
C LYS A 75 -7.75 8.53 -11.26
N THR A 76 -8.41 7.53 -11.85
CA THR A 76 -9.88 7.49 -11.95
C THR A 76 -10.52 7.42 -10.57
N ARG A 77 -9.98 6.59 -9.67
CA ARG A 77 -10.46 6.47 -8.29
C ARG A 77 -10.28 7.76 -7.50
N LEU A 78 -9.10 8.38 -7.61
CA LEU A 78 -8.81 9.67 -6.96
C LEU A 78 -9.75 10.78 -7.44
N GLU A 79 -9.96 10.91 -8.77
CA GLU A 79 -10.87 11.91 -9.34
C GLU A 79 -12.32 11.69 -8.92
N PHE A 80 -12.73 10.43 -8.73
CA PHE A 80 -14.07 10.09 -8.24
C PHE A 80 -14.27 10.50 -6.78
N LEU A 81 -13.34 10.14 -5.89
CA LEU A 81 -13.42 10.52 -4.47
C LEU A 81 -13.22 12.03 -4.25
N ALA A 82 -12.42 12.69 -5.09
CA ALA A 82 -12.25 14.15 -5.07
C ALA A 82 -13.58 14.91 -5.20
N GLN A 83 -14.56 14.36 -5.91
CA GLN A 83 -15.88 14.98 -6.10
C GLN A 83 -16.84 14.78 -4.92
N LYS A 84 -16.43 14.01 -3.89
CA LYS A 84 -17.30 13.53 -2.80
C LYS A 84 -16.70 13.74 -1.42
N GLN A 85 -15.95 14.84 -1.25
CA GLN A 85 -15.21 15.12 0.00
C GLN A 85 -16.10 15.05 1.25
N ASP A 86 -17.30 15.64 1.21
CA ASP A 86 -18.22 15.64 2.34
C ASP A 86 -18.62 14.22 2.78
N THR A 87 -18.70 13.28 1.84
CA THR A 87 -19.00 11.87 2.10
C THR A 87 -17.76 11.09 2.56
N VAL A 88 -16.60 11.37 1.95
CA VAL A 88 -15.32 10.70 2.23
C VAL A 88 -14.89 10.91 3.68
N ILE A 89 -15.11 12.10 4.25
CA ILE A 89 -14.69 12.42 5.62
C ILE A 89 -15.53 11.76 6.72
N ILE A 90 -16.65 11.12 6.38
CA ILE A 90 -17.59 10.56 7.36
C ILE A 90 -16.98 9.35 8.08
N ARG A 91 -16.26 8.48 7.36
CA ARG A 91 -15.70 7.22 7.89
C ARG A 91 -14.18 7.19 7.78
N ASP A 92 -13.52 6.55 8.75
CA ASP A 92 -12.05 6.48 8.82
C ASP A 92 -11.44 5.63 7.70
N ASP A 93 -12.09 4.54 7.30
CA ASP A 93 -11.64 3.62 6.24
C ASP A 93 -11.56 4.30 4.87
N LEU A 94 -12.64 4.98 4.46
CA LEU A 94 -12.71 5.73 3.21
C LEU A 94 -11.80 6.95 3.22
N TYR A 95 -11.71 7.63 4.36
CA TYR A 95 -10.79 8.75 4.54
C TYR A 95 -9.33 8.33 4.35
N LEU A 96 -8.95 7.19 4.95
CA LEU A 96 -7.60 6.64 4.83
C LEU A 96 -7.29 6.16 3.41
N GLU A 97 -8.23 5.50 2.73
CA GLU A 97 -8.05 5.10 1.32
C GLU A 97 -7.87 6.33 0.41
N ASN A 98 -8.60 7.42 0.67
CA ASN A 98 -8.38 8.69 -0.02
C ASN A 98 -6.97 9.24 0.25
N ALA A 99 -6.50 9.27 1.50
CA ALA A 99 -5.12 9.67 1.81
C ALA A 99 -4.08 8.77 1.12
N ALA A 100 -4.34 7.47 1.01
CA ALA A 100 -3.50 6.51 0.29
C ALA A 100 -3.44 6.83 -1.21
N LEU A 101 -4.55 7.22 -1.84
CA LEU A 101 -4.57 7.65 -3.25
C LEU A 101 -3.74 8.91 -3.48
N TYR A 102 -3.74 9.87 -2.53
CA TYR A 102 -2.87 11.05 -2.57
C TYR A 102 -1.40 10.64 -2.49
N ASN A 103 -1.04 9.80 -1.52
CA ASN A 103 0.31 9.24 -1.37
C ASN A 103 0.78 8.54 -2.66
N TYR A 104 -0.03 7.62 -3.19
CA TYR A 104 0.31 6.89 -4.42
C TYR A 104 0.52 7.84 -5.62
N SER A 105 -0.26 8.92 -5.68
CA SER A 105 -0.18 9.94 -6.75
C SER A 105 0.99 10.92 -6.59
N GLY A 106 1.77 10.82 -5.50
CA GLY A 106 2.92 11.70 -5.24
C GLY A 106 2.59 12.96 -4.44
N LEU A 107 1.35 13.10 -3.97
CA LEU A 107 0.87 14.22 -3.15
C LEU A 107 1.14 13.93 -1.66
N TYR A 108 2.42 13.74 -1.32
CA TYR A 108 2.85 13.24 -0.01
C TYR A 108 2.56 14.21 1.14
N ALA A 109 2.74 15.51 0.90
CA ALA A 109 2.52 16.52 1.94
C ALA A 109 1.03 16.64 2.28
N GLU A 110 0.18 16.60 1.26
CA GLU A 110 -1.28 16.62 1.40
C GLU A 110 -1.79 15.34 2.08
N ALA A 111 -1.27 14.18 1.70
CA ALA A 111 -1.60 12.92 2.37
C ALA A 111 -1.21 12.93 3.86
N LEU A 112 0.00 13.40 4.18
CA LEU A 112 0.46 13.54 5.56
C LEU A 112 -0.43 14.49 6.36
N GLN A 113 -0.81 15.64 5.77
CA GLN A 113 -1.71 16.58 6.41
C GLN A 113 -3.08 15.96 6.70
N LEU A 114 -3.65 15.18 5.77
CA LEU A 114 -4.90 14.46 6.00
C LEU A 114 -4.77 13.49 7.19
N ILE A 115 -3.69 12.70 7.21
CA ILE A 115 -3.43 11.72 8.26
C ILE A 115 -3.26 12.40 9.63
N ASP A 116 -2.51 13.50 9.71
CA ASP A 116 -2.24 14.22 10.96
C ASP A 116 -3.50 14.90 11.54
N GLN A 117 -4.43 15.32 10.69
CA GLN A 117 -5.66 16.00 11.11
C GLN A 117 -6.75 15.05 11.61
N ARG A 118 -6.65 13.76 11.29
CA ARG A 118 -7.65 12.76 11.66
C ARG A 118 -7.22 11.98 12.89
N LYS A 119 -8.17 11.74 13.79
CA LYS A 119 -8.02 10.75 14.87
C LYS A 119 -8.66 9.44 14.41
N PHE A 120 -7.83 8.48 14.00
CA PHE A 120 -8.24 7.16 13.57
C PHE A 120 -8.61 6.27 14.76
N HIS A 121 -9.61 5.42 14.56
CA HIS A 121 -9.98 4.38 15.51
C HIS A 121 -9.32 3.03 15.16
N PRO A 122 -8.86 2.24 16.14
CA PRO A 122 -8.14 0.99 15.91
C PRO A 122 -8.84 0.01 14.95
N TRP A 123 -10.17 0.01 14.91
CA TRP A 123 -10.99 -0.93 14.12
C TRP A 123 -11.35 -0.43 12.71
N GLU A 124 -11.20 0.87 12.43
CA GLU A 124 -11.55 1.47 11.13
C GLU A 124 -10.33 2.06 10.39
N GLY A 125 -9.16 2.09 11.04
CA GLY A 125 -7.87 2.48 10.44
C GLY A 125 -6.63 1.77 11.00
N GLY A 126 -6.80 0.77 11.89
CA GLY A 126 -5.70 -0.01 12.44
C GLY A 126 -5.21 -1.14 11.53
N GLU A 127 -4.45 -2.08 12.09
CA GLU A 127 -3.75 -3.17 11.38
C GLU A 127 -2.59 -2.69 10.49
N GLY A 128 -1.95 -1.58 10.87
CA GLY A 128 -0.81 -1.02 10.16
C GLY A 128 -1.18 -0.15 8.96
N LYS A 129 -2.47 0.03 8.66
CA LYS A 129 -2.91 0.80 7.48
C LYS A 129 -2.62 2.30 7.66
N ALA A 130 -3.04 2.90 8.78
CA ALA A 130 -2.81 4.32 9.05
C ALA A 130 -1.31 4.64 9.23
N SER A 131 -0.60 3.87 10.05
CA SER A 131 0.85 4.05 10.23
C SER A 131 1.64 3.78 8.96
N GLY A 132 1.24 2.80 8.15
CA GLY A 132 1.86 2.53 6.86
C GLY A 132 1.81 3.75 5.93
N GLN A 133 0.65 4.41 5.82
CA GLN A 133 0.52 5.62 5.00
C GLN A 133 1.28 6.82 5.58
N TYR A 134 1.32 6.96 6.91
CA TYR A 134 2.10 7.98 7.61
C TYR A 134 3.60 7.83 7.35
N ILE A 135 4.14 6.63 7.57
CA ILE A 135 5.55 6.29 7.32
C ILE A 135 5.89 6.53 5.85
N TYR A 136 5.03 6.07 4.94
CA TYR A 136 5.24 6.22 3.50
C TYR A 136 5.37 7.69 3.08
N ALA A 137 4.46 8.56 3.53
CA ALA A 137 4.49 9.98 3.22
C ALA A 137 5.80 10.63 3.71
N LEU A 138 6.17 10.40 4.97
CA LEU A 138 7.38 10.95 5.58
C LEU A 138 8.65 10.46 4.88
N THR A 139 8.71 9.17 4.53
CA THR A 139 9.86 8.57 3.86
C THR A 139 10.06 9.15 2.47
N GLU A 140 8.98 9.32 1.69
CA GLU A 140 9.08 9.87 0.35
C GLU A 140 9.39 11.38 0.33
N LEU A 141 8.90 12.12 1.33
CA LEU A 141 9.31 13.52 1.57
C LEU A 141 10.80 13.59 1.94
N ALA A 142 11.28 12.72 2.83
CA ALA A 142 12.70 12.66 3.20
C ALA A 142 13.59 12.31 1.99
N LYS A 143 13.18 11.37 1.14
CA LYS A 143 13.88 11.06 -0.12
C LYS A 143 13.95 12.29 -1.04
N ALA A 144 12.90 13.11 -1.09
CA ALA A 144 12.92 14.38 -1.83
C ALA A 144 13.90 15.40 -1.23
N ASP A 145 13.96 15.49 0.09
CA ASP A 145 14.90 16.36 0.80
C ASP A 145 16.36 15.93 0.60
N ILE A 146 16.66 14.63 0.66
CA ILE A 146 17.98 14.07 0.34
C ILE A 146 18.42 14.49 -1.08
N ARG A 147 17.52 14.37 -2.07
CA ARG A 147 17.81 14.80 -3.46
C ARG A 147 18.06 16.31 -3.54
N ALA A 148 17.35 17.10 -2.73
CA ALA A 148 17.54 18.55 -2.63
C ALA A 148 18.73 18.96 -1.73
N LYS A 149 19.51 17.99 -1.20
CA LYS A 149 20.60 18.20 -0.23
C LYS A 149 20.16 18.86 1.09
N ARG A 150 18.88 18.76 1.42
CA ARG A 150 18.27 19.17 2.70
C ARG A 150 18.35 18.01 3.69
N PHE A 151 19.58 17.64 4.05
CA PHE A 151 19.80 16.39 4.78
C PHE A 151 19.27 16.42 6.22
N THR A 152 19.35 17.57 6.89
CA THR A 152 18.79 17.74 8.24
C THR A 152 17.28 17.53 8.23
N GLU A 153 16.58 18.16 7.29
CA GLU A 153 15.13 18.03 7.15
C GLU A 153 14.69 16.62 6.76
N ALA A 154 15.55 15.87 6.06
CA ALA A 154 15.32 14.47 5.76
C ALA A 154 15.46 13.58 7.01
N ILE A 155 16.49 13.83 7.84
CA ILE A 155 16.69 13.13 9.11
C ILE A 155 15.50 13.34 10.02
N ASP A 156 15.05 14.59 10.20
CA ASP A 156 13.89 14.93 11.05
C ASP A 156 12.65 14.11 10.65
N LYS A 157 12.37 13.98 9.35
CA LYS A 157 11.22 13.21 8.83
C LYS A 157 11.36 11.71 9.02
N LEU A 158 12.57 11.17 8.84
CA LEU A 158 12.83 9.74 9.02
C LEU A 158 12.84 9.34 10.50
N GLU A 159 13.25 10.24 11.39
CA GLU A 159 13.11 10.08 12.84
C GLU A 159 11.65 10.19 13.27
N GLN A 160 10.92 11.15 12.70
CA GLN A 160 9.48 11.27 12.91
C GLN A 160 8.72 10.01 12.45
N ALA A 161 9.11 9.39 11.33
CA ALA A 161 8.48 8.18 10.82
C ALA A 161 8.61 6.97 11.77
N GLN A 162 9.62 6.95 12.66
CA GLN A 162 9.82 5.89 13.63
C GLN A 162 8.88 5.98 14.84
N VAL A 163 8.15 7.08 15.01
CA VAL A 163 7.27 7.34 16.15
C VAL A 163 5.83 7.41 15.69
N TYR A 164 4.95 6.61 16.30
CA TYR A 164 3.53 6.56 15.94
C TYR A 164 2.75 7.56 16.81
N PRO A 165 2.29 8.69 16.26
CA PRO A 165 1.50 9.64 17.04
C PRO A 165 0.13 9.06 17.39
N HIS A 166 -0.43 9.51 18.53
CA HIS A 166 -1.66 8.93 19.10
C HIS A 166 -2.87 9.00 18.14
N ASN A 167 -2.88 9.98 17.23
CA ASN A 167 -3.97 10.13 16.25
C ASN A 167 -4.06 8.96 15.27
N LEU A 168 -2.99 8.16 15.07
CA LEU A 168 -3.03 6.98 14.20
C LEU A 168 -3.91 5.84 14.75
N GLY A 169 -4.25 5.87 16.04
CA GLY A 169 -5.10 4.84 16.64
C GLY A 169 -4.43 3.47 16.80
N GLU A 170 -3.11 3.36 16.59
CA GLU A 170 -2.36 2.12 16.72
C GLU A 170 -0.95 2.34 17.31
N GLY A 171 -0.42 1.29 17.94
CA GLY A 171 0.91 1.28 18.55
C GLY A 171 1.91 0.50 17.70
N LYS A 172 3.15 0.98 17.66
CA LYS A 172 4.24 0.29 16.99
C LYS A 172 4.59 -1.02 17.73
N LEU A 173 4.66 -2.12 17.00
CA LEU A 173 4.99 -3.42 17.57
C LEU A 173 6.47 -3.49 17.99
N PRO A 174 6.80 -4.10 19.15
CA PRO A 174 8.18 -4.41 19.49
C PRO A 174 8.82 -5.28 18.41
N GLY A 175 9.95 -4.85 17.85
CA GLY A 175 10.66 -5.59 16.80
C GLY A 175 10.19 -5.33 15.37
N ALA A 176 9.35 -4.31 15.14
CA ALA A 176 9.04 -3.82 13.80
C ALA A 176 10.34 -3.51 13.04
N GLN A 177 10.47 -4.09 11.83
CA GLN A 177 11.64 -3.93 10.99
C GLN A 177 11.52 -2.66 10.13
N GLU A 178 12.55 -1.81 10.18
CA GLU A 178 12.55 -0.47 9.57
C GLU A 178 13.79 -0.27 8.68
N ASN A 179 14.21 -1.34 7.99
CA ASN A 179 15.44 -1.38 7.19
C ASN A 179 15.48 -0.26 6.15
N ASP A 180 14.35 0.10 5.56
CA ASP A 180 14.19 1.23 4.64
C ASP A 180 14.46 2.58 5.32
N LEU A 181 13.85 2.83 6.49
CA LEU A 181 14.09 4.07 7.24
C LEU A 181 15.55 4.19 7.65
N PHE A 182 16.14 3.11 8.17
CA PHE A 182 17.54 3.08 8.57
C PHE A 182 18.48 3.24 7.37
N TYR A 183 18.16 2.65 6.21
CA TYR A 183 18.95 2.85 5.00
C TYR A 183 18.95 4.33 4.58
N TRP A 184 17.78 4.95 4.52
CA TRP A 184 17.65 6.36 4.12
C TRP A 184 18.26 7.33 5.15
N LEU A 185 18.20 7.01 6.44
CA LEU A 185 18.93 7.76 7.49
C LEU A 185 20.43 7.71 7.22
N GLY A 186 20.97 6.53 6.93
CA GLY A 186 22.38 6.39 6.56
C GLY A 186 22.74 7.23 5.33
N CYS A 187 21.88 7.26 4.31
CA CYS A 187 22.07 8.13 3.15
C CYS A 187 22.05 9.63 3.49
N ALA A 188 21.17 10.07 4.40
CA ALA A 188 21.08 11.46 4.82
C ALA A 188 22.31 11.89 5.64
N TYR A 189 22.74 11.08 6.62
CA TYR A 189 23.96 11.34 7.39
C TYR A 189 25.22 11.35 6.52
N LYS A 190 25.32 10.42 5.56
CA LYS A 190 26.40 10.46 4.54
C LYS A 190 26.41 11.79 3.79
N GLY A 191 25.23 12.31 3.43
CA GLY A 191 25.07 13.60 2.78
C GLY A 191 25.58 14.79 3.60
N LEU A 192 25.48 14.72 4.94
CA LEU A 192 26.06 15.69 5.87
C LEU A 192 27.58 15.56 6.05
N GLY A 193 28.19 14.48 5.54
CA GLY A 193 29.59 14.14 5.80
C GLY A 193 29.82 13.43 7.13
N ASP A 194 28.75 12.98 7.80
CA ASP A 194 28.83 12.21 9.04
C ASP A 194 28.90 10.72 8.72
N GLU A 195 30.10 10.24 8.42
CA GLU A 195 30.33 8.85 8.04
C GLU A 195 30.08 7.86 9.19
N GLN A 196 30.26 8.30 10.45
CA GLN A 196 30.06 7.46 11.61
C GLN A 196 28.57 7.11 11.75
N HIS A 197 27.69 8.12 11.82
CA HIS A 197 26.26 7.87 11.92
C HIS A 197 25.71 7.17 10.67
N ALA A 198 26.25 7.49 9.48
CA ALA A 198 25.87 6.78 8.27
C ALA A 198 26.11 5.26 8.38
N ALA A 199 27.29 4.85 8.82
CA ALA A 199 27.64 3.45 9.03
C ALA A 199 26.78 2.80 10.14
N GLU A 200 26.53 3.51 11.24
CA GLU A 200 25.67 3.01 12.34
C GLU A 200 24.25 2.70 11.85
N TYR A 201 23.65 3.59 11.07
CA TYR A 201 22.30 3.37 10.54
C TYR A 201 22.28 2.29 9.45
N TRP A 202 23.28 2.20 8.58
CA TRP A 202 23.35 1.09 7.64
C TRP A 202 23.53 -0.25 8.36
N HIS A 203 24.32 -0.33 9.43
CA HIS A 203 24.39 -1.55 10.24
C HIS A 203 23.02 -1.93 10.81
N LYS A 204 22.24 -0.97 11.34
CA LYS A 204 20.85 -1.24 11.77
C LYS A 204 19.99 -1.75 10.60
N ALA A 205 20.15 -1.18 9.41
CA ALA A 205 19.42 -1.60 8.22
C ALA A 205 19.78 -3.02 7.72
N THR A 206 20.87 -3.62 8.19
CA THR A 206 21.24 -5.02 7.85
C THR A 206 20.57 -6.08 8.72
N VAL A 207 19.94 -5.68 9.84
CA VAL A 207 19.32 -6.61 10.79
C VAL A 207 17.89 -6.92 10.37
N GLY A 208 17.50 -8.19 10.36
CA GLY A 208 16.14 -8.62 10.03
C GLY A 208 16.10 -10.05 9.49
N LEU A 209 14.98 -10.44 8.87
CA LEU A 209 14.88 -11.72 8.15
C LEU A 209 15.80 -11.70 6.92
N SER A 210 16.43 -12.85 6.62
CA SER A 210 17.32 -13.01 5.47
C SER A 210 16.64 -13.63 4.26
N GLU A 211 15.50 -14.31 4.44
CA GLU A 211 14.77 -15.01 3.38
C GLU A 211 13.38 -14.38 3.20
N PRO A 212 12.93 -14.17 1.95
CA PRO A 212 11.56 -13.74 1.70
C PRO A 212 10.56 -14.79 2.17
N SER A 213 9.44 -14.32 2.69
CA SER A 213 8.29 -15.16 3.03
C SER A 213 7.06 -14.67 2.28
N ALA A 214 6.10 -15.56 2.02
CA ALA A 214 4.82 -15.17 1.46
C ALA A 214 4.17 -14.14 2.41
N ALA A 215 3.92 -12.92 1.92
CA ALA A 215 3.29 -11.86 2.71
C ALA A 215 1.76 -12.03 2.72
N ILE A 216 1.28 -12.97 3.53
CA ILE A 216 -0.14 -13.36 3.63
C ILE A 216 -0.86 -12.53 4.71
N PHE A 217 -0.20 -12.27 5.83
CA PHE A 217 -0.74 -11.54 6.99
C PHE A 217 -0.37 -10.06 6.95
N TYR A 218 -1.16 -9.20 7.62
CA TYR A 218 -0.93 -7.74 7.57
C TYR A 218 0.36 -7.31 8.27
N ASN A 219 0.82 -8.11 9.24
CA ASN A 219 2.04 -7.91 10.00
C ASN A 219 3.25 -8.65 9.40
N ASP A 220 3.09 -9.33 8.27
CA ASP A 220 4.20 -9.98 7.59
C ASP A 220 5.22 -8.94 7.11
N GLN A 221 6.49 -9.30 7.22
CA GLN A 221 7.55 -8.44 6.74
C GLN A 221 7.48 -8.33 5.22
N GLN A 222 7.44 -7.09 4.76
CA GLN A 222 7.45 -6.79 3.33
C GLN A 222 8.84 -7.07 2.75
N PRO A 223 8.94 -7.59 1.51
CA PRO A 223 10.21 -8.04 0.94
C PRO A 223 11.17 -6.90 0.60
N ASP A 224 10.69 -5.65 0.58
CA ASP A 224 11.51 -4.45 0.47
C ASP A 224 12.51 -4.34 1.63
N LYS A 225 12.19 -4.83 2.83
CA LYS A 225 13.12 -4.80 3.97
C LYS A 225 14.42 -5.55 3.67
N ILE A 226 14.30 -6.71 3.01
CA ILE A 226 15.45 -7.52 2.55
C ILE A 226 16.22 -6.79 1.44
N TYR A 227 15.52 -6.12 0.53
CA TYR A 227 16.15 -5.27 -0.49
C TYR A 227 17.01 -4.17 0.14
N TYR A 228 16.49 -3.47 1.17
CA TYR A 228 17.24 -2.43 1.87
C TYR A 228 18.41 -2.97 2.70
N GLN A 229 18.34 -4.20 3.23
CA GLN A 229 19.52 -4.87 3.80
C GLN A 229 20.64 -5.01 2.76
N GLY A 230 20.30 -5.45 1.55
CA GLY A 230 21.26 -5.56 0.44
C GLY A 230 21.88 -4.21 0.08
N LEU A 231 21.08 -3.14 0.02
CA LEU A 231 21.59 -1.80 -0.23
C LEU A 231 22.51 -1.31 0.90
N ALA A 232 22.16 -1.57 2.16
CA ALA A 232 22.97 -1.20 3.31
C ALA A 232 24.33 -1.93 3.32
N TRP A 233 24.35 -3.24 3.05
CA TRP A 233 25.60 -4.00 2.91
C TRP A 233 26.51 -3.44 1.82
N ARG A 234 25.93 -2.99 0.71
CA ARG A 234 26.68 -2.35 -0.37
C ARG A 234 27.30 -1.01 0.09
N GLU A 235 26.57 -0.18 0.84
CA GLU A 235 27.11 1.07 1.41
C GLU A 235 28.19 0.81 2.47
N LEU A 236 28.11 -0.31 3.20
CA LEU A 236 29.12 -0.76 4.17
C LEU A 236 30.35 -1.44 3.53
N GLY A 237 30.45 -1.45 2.20
CA GLY A 237 31.60 -2.03 1.49
C GLY A 237 31.62 -3.56 1.42
N GLN A 238 30.46 -4.21 1.57
CA GLN A 238 30.29 -5.66 1.45
C GLN A 238 29.43 -6.03 0.21
N PRO A 239 29.90 -5.77 -1.02
CA PRO A 239 29.11 -5.97 -2.24
C PRO A 239 28.75 -7.43 -2.50
N GLU A 240 29.59 -8.38 -2.08
CA GLU A 240 29.36 -9.82 -2.25
C GLU A 240 28.13 -10.29 -1.45
N THR A 241 27.97 -9.78 -0.22
CA THR A 241 26.79 -10.04 0.62
C THR A 241 25.54 -9.44 0.00
N ALA A 242 25.61 -8.21 -0.51
CA ALA A 242 24.50 -7.55 -1.20
C ALA A 242 24.06 -8.34 -2.45
N ASP A 243 25.01 -8.78 -3.27
CA ASP A 243 24.71 -9.50 -4.51
C ASP A 243 24.10 -10.88 -4.24
N LYS A 244 24.50 -11.55 -3.15
CA LYS A 244 23.83 -12.77 -2.68
C LYS A 244 22.37 -12.49 -2.33
N ILE A 245 22.10 -11.48 -1.50
CA ILE A 245 20.72 -11.10 -1.09
C ILE A 245 19.84 -10.84 -2.32
N PHE A 246 20.33 -10.06 -3.28
CA PHE A 246 19.56 -9.76 -4.49
C PHE A 246 19.36 -10.97 -5.39
N THR A 247 20.32 -11.90 -5.43
CA THR A 247 20.16 -13.18 -6.14
C THR A 247 19.12 -14.06 -5.48
N ASP A 248 19.10 -14.11 -4.16
CA ASP A 248 18.12 -14.89 -3.39
C ASP A 248 16.70 -14.34 -3.59
N LEU A 249 16.51 -13.01 -3.66
CA LEU A 249 15.24 -12.38 -4.05
C LEU A 249 14.78 -12.82 -5.46
N VAL A 250 15.67 -12.79 -6.46
CA VAL A 250 15.34 -13.24 -7.83
C VAL A 250 14.95 -14.73 -7.85
N ASN A 251 15.69 -15.56 -7.12
CA ASN A 251 15.44 -17.00 -7.06
C ASN A 251 14.09 -17.28 -6.39
N TYR A 252 13.78 -16.59 -5.29
CA TYR A 252 12.50 -16.74 -4.59
C TYR A 252 11.32 -16.36 -5.50
N GLY A 253 11.33 -15.16 -6.07
CA GLY A 253 10.23 -14.69 -6.91
C GLY A 253 9.98 -15.58 -8.13
N ASN A 254 11.04 -16.10 -8.75
CA ASN A 254 10.90 -17.01 -9.89
C ASN A 254 10.47 -18.43 -9.49
N GLY A 255 10.88 -18.90 -8.31
CA GLY A 255 10.59 -20.25 -7.81
C GLY A 255 9.16 -20.42 -7.30
N HIS A 256 8.61 -19.39 -6.64
CA HIS A 256 7.36 -19.50 -5.88
C HIS A 256 6.11 -18.91 -6.58
N LYS A 257 6.26 -18.30 -7.77
CA LYS A 257 5.16 -17.68 -8.53
C LYS A 257 3.94 -18.58 -8.76
N ARG A 258 4.15 -19.89 -8.87
CA ARG A 258 3.12 -20.88 -9.22
C ARG A 258 2.68 -21.73 -8.03
N ASP A 259 3.12 -21.37 -6.84
CA ASP A 259 2.73 -22.08 -5.62
C ASP A 259 1.23 -21.90 -5.38
N GLU A 260 0.57 -22.98 -4.97
CA GLU A 260 -0.82 -22.94 -4.55
C GLU A 260 -0.88 -22.47 -3.10
N VAL A 261 -1.44 -21.29 -2.88
CA VAL A 261 -1.56 -20.70 -1.54
C VAL A 261 -2.92 -21.03 -0.94
N ARG A 262 -2.88 -21.61 0.26
CA ARG A 262 -4.08 -21.90 1.06
C ARG A 262 -3.92 -21.27 2.43
N ILE A 263 -4.97 -20.60 2.88
CA ILE A 263 -5.07 -20.11 4.25
C ILE A 263 -5.51 -21.26 5.14
N ASP A 264 -4.82 -21.46 6.26
CA ASP A 264 -5.26 -22.41 7.29
C ASP A 264 -6.61 -21.98 7.86
N TYR A 265 -7.51 -22.93 8.07
CA TYR A 265 -8.82 -22.71 8.67
C TYR A 265 -8.76 -21.94 10.00
N PHE A 266 -7.66 -22.07 10.76
CA PHE A 266 -7.45 -21.37 12.03
C PHE A 266 -6.64 -20.07 11.92
N ALA A 267 -6.32 -19.60 10.71
CA ALA A 267 -5.58 -18.37 10.51
C ALA A 267 -6.37 -17.17 11.04
N VAL A 268 -5.89 -16.61 12.15
CA VAL A 268 -6.30 -15.32 12.70
C VAL A 268 -5.26 -14.29 12.25
N SER A 269 -5.68 -13.07 11.90
CA SER A 269 -4.84 -11.96 11.38
C SER A 269 -4.76 -11.82 9.85
N LEU A 270 -5.78 -12.27 9.10
CA LEU A 270 -5.89 -11.88 7.70
C LEU A 270 -6.12 -10.36 7.60
N PRO A 271 -5.50 -9.65 6.64
CA PRO A 271 -5.52 -8.18 6.55
C PRO A 271 -6.88 -7.53 6.35
N ASP A 272 -7.90 -8.33 6.03
CA ASP A 272 -9.20 -7.84 5.61
C ASP A 272 -10.31 -8.76 6.14
N LEU A 273 -11.29 -8.15 6.79
CA LEU A 273 -12.65 -8.67 6.81
C LEU A 273 -13.22 -8.47 5.38
N LEU A 274 -12.82 -9.35 4.45
CA LEU A 274 -13.00 -9.15 3.02
C LEU A 274 -14.49 -9.03 2.66
N ILE A 275 -14.87 -7.87 2.12
CA ILE A 275 -16.17 -7.67 1.46
C ILE A 275 -16.21 -8.48 0.14
N PHE A 276 -15.05 -8.58 -0.51
CA PHE A 276 -14.82 -9.31 -1.75
C PHE A 276 -13.73 -10.36 -1.55
N ASP A 277 -14.03 -11.62 -1.87
CA ASP A 277 -13.09 -12.73 -1.76
C ASP A 277 -11.81 -12.44 -2.58
N ASP A 278 -10.66 -12.83 -2.03
CA ASP A 278 -9.35 -12.59 -2.64
C ASP A 278 -8.84 -13.84 -3.37
N ASP A 279 -8.15 -13.66 -4.50
CA ASP A 279 -7.44 -14.74 -5.17
C ASP A 279 -6.01 -14.84 -4.62
N LEU A 280 -5.81 -15.78 -3.70
CA LEU A 280 -4.53 -15.98 -3.01
C LEU A 280 -3.39 -16.37 -3.96
N ASN A 281 -3.69 -17.10 -5.03
CA ASN A 281 -2.69 -17.49 -6.01
C ASN A 281 -2.28 -16.28 -6.86
N LEU A 282 -3.25 -15.45 -7.26
CA LEU A 282 -2.98 -14.18 -7.93
C LEU A 282 -2.14 -13.26 -7.03
N ARG A 283 -2.51 -13.12 -5.75
CA ARG A 283 -1.75 -12.32 -4.78
C ARG A 283 -0.32 -12.83 -4.61
N ASN A 284 -0.12 -14.14 -4.53
CA ASN A 284 1.20 -14.75 -4.48
C ASN A 284 2.01 -14.49 -5.76
N ALA A 285 1.39 -14.60 -6.93
CA ALA A 285 2.05 -14.31 -8.20
C ALA A 285 2.50 -12.84 -8.30
N ILE A 286 1.65 -11.90 -7.87
CA ILE A 286 1.99 -10.47 -7.79
C ILE A 286 3.15 -10.23 -6.82
N HIS A 287 3.07 -10.81 -5.62
CA HIS A 287 4.12 -10.72 -4.62
C HIS A 287 5.46 -11.24 -5.15
N CYS A 288 5.45 -12.42 -5.77
CA CYS A 288 6.65 -13.03 -6.36
C CYS A 288 7.25 -12.19 -7.50
N GLU A 289 6.41 -11.58 -8.35
CA GLU A 289 6.86 -10.67 -9.40
C GLU A 289 7.51 -9.40 -8.81
N PHE A 290 6.93 -8.85 -7.73
CA PHE A 290 7.51 -7.73 -7.00
C PHE A 290 8.86 -8.10 -6.36
N VAL A 291 8.95 -9.26 -5.68
CA VAL A 291 10.19 -9.77 -5.06
C VAL A 291 11.30 -9.94 -6.10
N ALA A 292 10.99 -10.53 -7.26
CA ALA A 292 11.94 -10.67 -8.35
C ALA A 292 12.40 -9.29 -8.87
N GLY A 293 11.46 -8.35 -9.03
CA GLY A 293 11.76 -6.97 -9.43
C GLY A 293 12.75 -6.26 -8.49
N LEU A 294 12.59 -6.41 -7.17
CA LEU A 294 13.54 -5.90 -6.17
C LEU A 294 14.94 -6.50 -6.35
N GLY A 295 15.02 -7.82 -6.54
CA GLY A 295 16.28 -8.52 -6.77
C GLY A 295 16.98 -8.05 -8.06
N TYR A 296 16.24 -7.91 -9.16
CA TYR A 296 16.77 -7.36 -10.41
C TYR A 296 17.25 -5.91 -10.23
N LEU A 297 16.49 -5.08 -9.54
CA LEU A 297 16.86 -3.69 -9.25
C LEU A 297 18.17 -3.63 -8.44
N GLY A 298 18.30 -4.45 -7.40
CA GLY A 298 19.50 -4.52 -6.56
C GLY A 298 20.75 -4.97 -7.34
N ARG A 299 20.58 -5.87 -8.30
CA ARG A 299 21.62 -6.31 -9.25
C ARG A 299 21.90 -5.32 -10.38
N LYS A 300 21.18 -4.19 -10.42
CA LYS A 300 21.22 -3.19 -11.51
C LYS A 300 20.80 -3.75 -12.88
N ALA A 301 20.03 -4.84 -12.89
CA ALA A 301 19.38 -5.42 -14.06
C ALA A 301 18.09 -4.62 -14.35
N PHE A 302 18.26 -3.37 -14.81
CA PHE A 302 17.17 -2.39 -14.84
C PHE A 302 16.06 -2.74 -15.84
N ALA A 303 16.39 -3.40 -16.95
CA ALA A 303 15.37 -3.80 -17.92
C ALA A 303 14.44 -4.88 -17.34
N GLU A 304 15.03 -5.87 -16.68
CA GLU A 304 14.31 -6.97 -16.03
C GLU A 304 13.48 -6.46 -14.83
N ALA A 305 14.04 -5.54 -14.04
CA ALA A 305 13.32 -4.91 -12.94
C ALA A 305 12.11 -4.09 -13.43
N GLU A 306 12.29 -3.31 -14.50
CA GLU A 306 11.22 -2.52 -15.11
C GLU A 306 10.10 -3.41 -15.66
N ILE A 307 10.44 -4.51 -16.33
CA ILE A 307 9.46 -5.50 -16.80
C ILE A 307 8.69 -6.12 -15.62
N ALA A 308 9.40 -6.54 -14.56
CA ALA A 308 8.78 -7.16 -13.40
C ALA A 308 7.81 -6.22 -12.69
N PHE A 309 8.21 -4.97 -12.41
CA PHE A 309 7.33 -3.98 -11.78
C PHE A 309 6.13 -3.60 -12.67
N ASN A 310 6.30 -3.52 -13.99
CA ASN A 310 5.17 -3.24 -14.88
C ASN A 310 4.16 -4.39 -14.92
N SER A 311 4.60 -5.66 -14.88
CA SER A 311 3.67 -6.80 -14.84
C SER A 311 2.88 -6.88 -13.52
N VAL A 312 3.41 -6.32 -12.43
CA VAL A 312 2.65 -6.12 -11.20
C VAL A 312 1.47 -5.18 -11.44
N PHE A 313 1.66 -4.04 -12.13
CA PHE A 313 0.58 -3.07 -12.37
C PHE A 313 -0.54 -3.57 -13.28
N GLU A 314 -0.27 -4.57 -14.13
CA GLU A 314 -1.29 -5.25 -14.93
C GLU A 314 -2.35 -5.94 -14.05
N LYS A 315 -2.01 -6.28 -12.80
CA LYS A 315 -2.84 -7.04 -11.87
C LYS A 315 -3.17 -6.27 -10.58
N ASP A 316 -2.30 -5.35 -10.16
CA ASP A 316 -2.49 -4.44 -9.03
C ASP A 316 -1.94 -3.04 -9.37
N ALA A 317 -2.82 -2.18 -9.87
CA ALA A 317 -2.55 -0.83 -10.30
C ALA A 317 -2.18 0.11 -9.15
N MET A 318 -2.44 -0.29 -7.89
CA MET A 318 -2.11 0.51 -6.70
C MET A 318 -1.02 -0.17 -5.85
N HIS A 319 -0.14 -0.97 -6.47
CA HIS A 319 0.95 -1.62 -5.75
C HIS A 319 2.05 -0.61 -5.33
N PHE A 320 2.01 -0.14 -4.08
CA PHE A 320 2.95 0.85 -3.52
C PHE A 320 4.42 0.44 -3.66
N GLY A 321 4.76 -0.81 -3.33
CA GLY A 321 6.14 -1.32 -3.41
C GLY A 321 6.73 -1.18 -4.82
N ALA A 322 6.11 -1.80 -5.81
CA ALA A 322 6.49 -1.67 -7.22
C ALA A 322 6.54 -0.21 -7.69
N ARG A 323 5.58 0.64 -7.29
CA ARG A 323 5.54 2.06 -7.65
C ARG A 323 6.76 2.83 -7.13
N THR A 324 7.12 2.64 -5.86
CA THR A 324 8.27 3.28 -5.23
C THR A 324 9.57 2.85 -5.91
N HIS A 325 9.78 1.55 -6.09
CA HIS A 325 11.03 1.02 -6.61
C HIS A 325 11.20 1.24 -8.12
N LEU A 326 10.11 1.27 -8.90
CA LEU A 326 10.16 1.69 -10.29
C LEU A 326 10.55 3.17 -10.40
N ARG A 327 10.04 4.05 -9.54
CA ARG A 327 10.49 5.45 -9.53
C ARG A 327 11.97 5.55 -9.20
N ASP A 328 12.44 4.82 -8.19
CA ASP A 328 13.85 4.84 -7.81
C ASP A 328 14.75 4.36 -8.95
N LEU A 329 14.32 3.31 -9.68
CA LEU A 329 14.96 2.84 -10.92
C LEU A 329 15.06 3.94 -11.98
N LEU A 330 13.95 4.64 -12.27
CA LEU A 330 13.93 5.69 -13.29
C LEU A 330 14.87 6.84 -12.93
N LEU A 331 14.88 7.26 -11.66
CA LEU A 331 15.80 8.27 -11.15
C LEU A 331 17.27 7.85 -11.28
N LEU A 332 17.58 6.57 -11.04
CA LEU A 332 18.93 6.02 -11.24
C LEU A 332 19.34 6.05 -12.72
N LYS A 333 18.45 5.68 -13.64
CA LYS A 333 18.69 5.74 -15.10
C LYS A 333 18.95 7.17 -15.55
N GLU A 334 18.16 8.15 -15.09
CA GLU A 334 18.36 9.57 -15.39
C GLU A 334 19.74 10.05 -14.93
N LYS A 335 20.13 9.73 -13.69
CA LYS A 335 21.45 10.09 -13.14
C LYS A 335 22.60 9.48 -13.95
N MET A 336 22.48 8.22 -14.37
CA MET A 336 23.50 7.55 -15.20
C MET A 336 23.62 8.19 -16.58
N ASN A 337 22.49 8.53 -17.21
CA ASN A 337 22.49 9.20 -18.51
C ASN A 337 23.16 10.58 -18.43
N LEU A 338 22.90 11.35 -17.36
CA LEU A 338 23.56 12.64 -17.15
C LEU A 338 25.09 12.50 -16.98
N LEU A 339 25.55 11.46 -16.28
CA LEU A 339 26.99 11.20 -16.12
C LEU A 339 27.66 10.83 -17.45
N ASN A 340 26.99 10.01 -18.27
CA ASN A 340 27.53 9.58 -19.57
C ASN A 340 27.54 10.69 -20.64
N VAL A 341 26.76 11.77 -20.46
CA VAL A 341 26.75 12.93 -21.37
C VAL A 341 27.86 13.93 -21.01
N VAL A 342 28.35 13.90 -19.76
CA VAL A 342 29.37 14.83 -19.24
C VAL A 342 30.78 14.24 -19.32
N SER A 343 30.90 12.91 -19.44
CA SER A 343 32.14 12.17 -19.75
C SER A 343 32.41 12.09 -21.24
#